data_AF-A0A0F8Z709-F1
#
_entry.id   AF-A0A0F8Z709-F1
#
_cell.length_a   1.000
_cell.length_b   1.000
_cell.length_c   1.000
_cell.angle_alpha   90.00
_cell.angle_beta   90.00
_cell.angle_gamma   90.00
#
_symmetry.space_group_name_H-M   'P 1'
#
loop_
_entity.id
_entity.type
_entity.pdbx_description
1 polymer ?
#
loop_
_entity_poly.entity_id
_entity_poly.type
_entity_poly.pdbx_seq_one_letter_code
_entity_poly.pdbx_strand_id
1 'polypeptide(L)'
;MSFSEINEELVDSLLIFYRKTEELRKTRFFRYYKNNNPSQVSHHFDFPSKHFEVEVNELDDENDEYLRSFVAILRLYTLDIDKFSLRHLGKNYFTSAQGLLFQLFPNESDIFNNSRKALNNLLNRKPRYNIKRKFRNEEYSFKSNLEMFENFAYGGLIHSNREKLRKYFVFNLNVKEGKMALIYPQYRFYIINILLTILSIIDQISTLVIEKIISKILDYHMDKGNELFHSDTNKANTHYNSALYIA
;
A
#
# COMPACT_ATOMS: atom_id res chain seq x y z
N MET A 1 -13.22 8.54 26.74
CA MET A 1 -11.85 8.76 26.24
C MET A 1 -11.68 10.22 25.87
N SER A 2 -10.45 10.74 25.95
CA SER A 2 -10.14 12.15 25.70
C SER A 2 -8.84 12.31 24.92
N PHE A 3 -8.62 13.48 24.30
CA PHE A 3 -7.40 13.77 23.55
C PHE A 3 -6.12 13.67 24.39
N SER A 4 -6.18 13.83 25.72
CA SER A 4 -5.00 13.68 26.59
C SER A 4 -4.57 12.22 26.78
N GLU A 5 -5.35 11.24 26.31
CA GLU A 5 -4.97 9.82 26.30
C GLU A 5 -4.19 9.42 25.04
N ILE A 6 -4.06 10.33 24.06
CA ILE A 6 -3.22 10.14 22.89
C ILE A 6 -1.76 10.29 23.32
N ASN A 7 -1.00 9.20 23.23
CA ASN A 7 0.41 9.15 23.60
C ASN A 7 1.35 9.40 22.41
N GLU A 8 2.62 9.66 22.72
CA GLU A 8 3.67 9.92 21.72
C GLU A 8 3.82 8.77 20.71
N GLU A 9 3.75 7.52 21.17
CA GLU A 9 3.85 6.33 20.29
C GLU A 9 2.76 6.30 19.20
N LEU A 10 1.52 6.66 19.56
CA LEU A 10 0.43 6.75 18.60
C LEU A 10 0.68 7.88 17.59
N VAL A 11 1.07 9.06 18.09
CA VAL A 11 1.40 10.21 17.23
C VAL A 11 2.51 9.84 16.24
N ASP A 12 3.58 9.21 16.73
CA ASP A 12 4.70 8.72 15.90
C ASP A 12 4.22 7.76 14.82
N SER A 13 3.36 6.80 15.20
CA SER A 13 2.83 5.81 14.25
C SER A 13 2.03 6.49 13.14
N LEU A 14 1.22 7.51 13.46
CA LEU A 14 0.44 8.28 12.49
C LEU A 14 1.36 9.14 11.59
N LEU A 15 2.35 9.82 12.18
CA LEU A 15 3.31 10.65 11.44
C LEU A 15 4.18 9.81 10.51
N ILE A 16 4.66 8.63 10.95
CA ILE A 16 5.43 7.71 10.11
C ILE A 16 4.55 7.20 8.97
N PHE A 17 3.28 6.82 9.23
CA PHE A 17 2.34 6.42 8.18
C PHE A 17 2.21 7.51 7.11
N TYR A 18 1.99 8.76 7.53
CA TYR A 18 1.83 9.89 6.64
C TYR A 18 3.10 10.16 5.83
N ARG A 19 4.27 10.24 6.50
CA ARG A 19 5.58 10.46 5.85
C ARG A 19 5.92 9.37 4.83
N LYS A 20 5.67 8.10 5.13
CA LYS A 20 5.85 7.01 4.16
C LYS A 20 4.89 7.10 2.99
N THR A 21 3.69 7.66 3.18
CA THR A 21 2.74 7.86 2.09
C THR A 21 3.21 9.00 1.18
N GLU A 22 3.77 10.06 1.76
CA GLU A 22 4.43 11.13 1.02
C GLU A 22 5.66 10.63 0.23
N GLU A 23 6.45 9.72 0.80
CA GLU A 23 7.52 9.05 0.06
C GLU A 23 6.97 8.24 -1.13
N LEU A 24 5.88 7.47 -0.94
CA LEU A 24 5.20 6.75 -2.02
C LEU A 24 4.73 7.71 -3.13
N ARG A 25 4.10 8.83 -2.76
CA ARG A 25 3.62 9.88 -3.68
C ARG A 25 4.74 10.47 -4.54
N LYS A 26 5.96 10.51 -4.01
CA LYS A 26 7.15 11.02 -4.72
C LYS A 26 7.75 10.00 -5.68
N THR A 27 7.42 8.72 -5.60
CA THR A 27 7.97 7.70 -6.51
C THR A 27 7.57 7.94 -7.96
N ARG A 28 8.44 7.57 -8.92
CA ARG A 28 8.11 7.66 -10.36
C ARG A 28 6.90 6.79 -10.71
N PHE A 29 6.79 5.61 -10.12
CA PHE A 29 5.63 4.73 -10.29
C PHE A 29 4.32 5.46 -9.95
N PHE A 30 4.25 6.10 -8.78
CA PHE A 30 3.06 6.85 -8.38
C PHE A 30 2.73 7.97 -9.36
N ARG A 31 3.71 8.81 -9.71
CA ARG A 31 3.51 9.94 -10.62
C ARG A 31 3.03 9.46 -11.98
N TYR A 32 3.67 8.42 -12.52
CA TYR A 32 3.36 7.89 -13.83
C TYR A 32 1.92 7.36 -13.89
N TYR A 33 1.54 6.46 -12.98
CA TYR A 33 0.25 5.80 -13.07
C TYR A 33 -0.93 6.62 -12.51
N LYS A 34 -0.70 7.57 -11.58
CA LYS A 34 -1.77 8.42 -11.01
C LYS A 34 -1.97 9.72 -11.78
N ASN A 35 -0.91 10.34 -12.30
CA ASN A 35 -1.01 11.64 -12.99
C ASN A 35 -1.18 11.51 -14.50
N ASN A 36 -0.63 10.47 -15.13
CA ASN A 36 -0.70 10.31 -16.59
C ASN A 36 -1.88 9.45 -17.06
N ASN A 37 -2.76 9.03 -16.14
CA ASN A 37 -4.01 8.31 -16.44
C ASN A 37 -3.85 7.30 -17.59
N PRO A 38 -3.20 6.12 -17.38
CA PRO A 38 -3.07 5.10 -18.42
C PRO A 38 -4.40 4.35 -18.60
N SER A 39 -5.46 5.12 -18.84
CA SER A 39 -6.75 4.65 -19.29
C SER A 39 -6.68 4.38 -20.78
N GLN A 40 -5.82 3.46 -21.21
CA GLN A 40 -5.94 2.71 -22.46
C GLN A 40 -4.81 1.68 -22.56
N VAL A 41 -5.07 0.49 -22.01
CA VAL A 41 -4.57 -0.73 -22.66
C VAL A 41 -5.71 -1.18 -23.56
N SER A 42 -5.64 -0.82 -24.84
CA SER A 42 -6.60 -1.35 -25.81
C SER A 42 -6.23 -2.81 -26.11
N HIS A 43 -7.17 -3.73 -25.91
CA HIS A 43 -7.02 -5.11 -26.31
C HIS A 43 -7.66 -5.27 -27.69
N HIS A 44 -6.90 -5.03 -28.76
CA HIS A 44 -7.37 -5.40 -30.11
C HIS A 44 -7.21 -6.91 -30.28
N PHE A 45 -8.34 -7.62 -30.40
CA PHE A 45 -8.39 -9.04 -30.71
C PHE A 45 -8.96 -9.22 -32.11
N ASP A 46 -8.15 -8.95 -33.13
CA ASP A 46 -8.51 -9.28 -34.50
C ASP A 46 -8.02 -10.69 -34.83
N PHE A 47 -8.96 -11.62 -34.97
CA PHE A 47 -8.69 -12.92 -35.61
C PHE A 47 -9.06 -12.83 -37.10
N PRO A 48 -8.27 -13.43 -38.02
CA PRO A 48 -7.36 -14.55 -37.79
C PRO A 48 -5.90 -14.20 -38.05
N SER A 49 -5.28 -13.38 -37.20
CA SER A 49 -3.83 -13.41 -37.01
C SER A 49 -3.54 -13.10 -35.55
N LYS A 50 -2.95 -14.06 -34.82
CA LYS A 50 -2.65 -13.92 -33.39
C LYS A 50 -1.48 -12.95 -33.20
N HIS A 51 -1.74 -11.65 -33.29
CA HIS A 51 -0.82 -10.62 -32.83
C HIS A 51 -1.45 -9.94 -31.61
N PHE A 52 -0.79 -10.12 -30.46
CA PHE A 52 -1.11 -9.39 -29.24
C PHE A 52 -0.19 -8.17 -29.24
N GLU A 53 -0.67 -7.06 -29.76
CA GLU A 53 0.02 -5.78 -29.61
C GLU A 53 -0.34 -5.21 -28.24
N VAL A 54 0.51 -5.48 -27.26
CA VAL A 54 0.67 -4.52 -26.15
C VAL A 54 1.42 -3.37 -26.79
N GLU A 55 0.87 -2.17 -26.79
CA GLU A 55 1.69 -0.97 -27.03
C GLU A 55 2.72 -0.91 -25.90
N VAL A 56 3.89 -1.49 -26.17
CA VAL A 56 5.09 -1.46 -25.33
C VAL A 56 5.66 -0.06 -25.43
N ASN A 57 5.03 0.93 -24.81
CA ASN A 57 5.65 2.24 -24.73
C ASN A 57 6.26 2.53 -23.36
N GLU A 58 5.88 1.84 -22.28
CA GLU A 58 6.42 2.15 -20.94
C GLU A 58 6.57 0.94 -20.01
N LEU A 59 6.89 -0.23 -20.57
CA LEU A 59 7.21 -1.43 -19.81
C LEU A 59 8.69 -1.79 -19.98
N ASP A 60 9.58 -0.81 -19.93
CA ASP A 60 11.02 -1.05 -19.98
C ASP A 60 11.56 -1.61 -18.65
N ASP A 61 12.75 -2.22 -18.68
CA ASP A 61 13.44 -2.77 -17.51
C ASP A 61 13.85 -1.66 -16.51
N GLU A 62 14.01 -0.41 -16.96
CA GLU A 62 14.21 0.75 -16.08
C GLU A 62 13.01 0.99 -15.13
N ASN A 63 11.79 0.64 -15.57
CA ASN A 63 10.60 0.74 -14.73
C ASN A 63 10.57 -0.31 -13.63
N ASP A 64 11.33 -1.40 -13.75
CA ASP A 64 11.40 -2.42 -12.70
C ASP A 64 12.16 -1.94 -11.46
N GLU A 65 13.15 -1.05 -11.57
CA GLU A 65 13.83 -0.47 -10.40
C GLU A 65 12.88 0.46 -9.62
N TYR A 66 12.11 1.29 -10.31
CA TYR A 66 11.10 2.15 -9.69
C TYR A 66 9.98 1.33 -9.06
N LEU A 67 9.56 0.26 -9.74
CA LEU A 67 8.55 -0.67 -9.24
C LEU A 67 9.05 -1.43 -8.00
N ARG A 68 10.31 -1.86 -7.97
CA ARG A 68 10.93 -2.50 -6.79
C ARG A 68 11.04 -1.54 -5.61
N SER A 69 11.49 -0.31 -5.85
CA SER A 69 11.58 0.72 -4.81
C SER A 69 10.20 1.07 -4.25
N PHE A 70 9.20 1.17 -5.11
CA PHE A 70 7.80 1.35 -4.73
C PHE A 70 7.29 0.20 -3.85
N VAL A 71 7.51 -1.05 -4.28
CA VAL A 71 7.13 -2.25 -3.51
C VAL A 71 7.83 -2.31 -2.16
N ALA A 72 9.09 -1.86 -2.08
CA ALA A 72 9.88 -1.83 -0.84
C ALA A 72 9.34 -0.85 0.22
N ILE A 73 8.66 0.22 -0.19
CA ILE A 73 7.95 1.13 0.73
C ILE A 73 6.55 0.56 1.02
N LEU A 74 5.83 0.09 -0.01
CA LEU A 74 4.48 -0.46 0.12
C LEU A 74 4.41 -1.64 1.11
N ARG A 75 5.44 -2.49 1.14
CA ARG A 75 5.50 -3.63 2.08
C ARG A 75 5.45 -3.21 3.54
N LEU A 76 5.91 -2.02 3.90
CA LEU A 76 5.92 -1.59 5.30
C LEU A 76 4.49 -1.43 5.85
N TYR A 77 3.52 -1.17 4.98
CA TYR A 77 2.10 -1.11 5.35
C TYR A 77 1.45 -2.47 5.53
N THR A 78 1.96 -3.49 4.82
CA THR A 78 1.36 -4.83 4.75
C THR A 78 2.04 -5.84 5.67
N LEU A 79 3.30 -5.61 6.05
CA LEU A 79 4.02 -6.42 7.01
C LEU A 79 3.64 -6.06 8.45
N ASP A 80 3.50 -7.07 9.30
CA ASP A 80 3.07 -6.95 10.70
C ASP A 80 4.22 -6.61 11.66
N ILE A 81 5.21 -5.88 11.17
CA ILE A 81 6.47 -5.64 11.88
C ILE A 81 6.51 -4.21 12.45
N ASP A 82 5.88 -3.26 11.75
CA ASP A 82 5.94 -1.86 12.11
C ASP A 82 4.68 -1.37 12.84
N LYS A 83 4.86 -0.47 13.82
CA LYS A 83 3.78 0.14 14.61
C LYS A 83 2.82 0.99 13.77
N PHE A 84 3.28 1.48 12.61
CA PHE A 84 2.45 2.21 11.66
C PHE A 84 1.73 1.28 10.66
N SER A 85 1.95 -0.03 10.68
CA SER A 85 1.29 -0.94 9.73
C SER A 85 -0.24 -0.90 9.88
N LEU A 86 -0.96 -1.17 8.79
CA LEU A 86 -2.43 -1.18 8.79
C LEU A 86 -3.03 -2.18 9.80
N ARG A 87 -2.33 -3.29 10.02
CA ARG A 87 -2.73 -4.30 10.99
C ARG A 87 -2.53 -3.80 12.42
N HIS A 88 -1.36 -3.25 12.75
CA HIS A 88 -1.06 -2.73 14.08
C HIS A 88 -2.05 -1.62 14.45
N LEU A 89 -2.18 -0.59 13.61
CA LEU A 89 -3.11 0.52 13.83
C LEU A 89 -4.55 0.00 13.99
N GLY A 90 -4.93 -0.92 13.11
CA GLY A 90 -6.26 -1.51 13.12
C GLY A 90 -6.57 -2.43 14.29
N LYS A 91 -5.57 -3.00 14.97
CA LYS A 91 -5.74 -3.89 16.13
C LYS A 91 -5.68 -3.12 17.46
N ASN A 92 -4.93 -2.01 17.50
CA ASN A 92 -4.66 -1.32 18.76
C ASN A 92 -5.49 -0.03 18.90
N TYR A 93 -5.74 0.69 17.81
CA TYR A 93 -6.31 2.04 17.88
C TYR A 93 -7.68 2.18 17.21
N PHE A 94 -7.93 1.44 16.13
CA PHE A 94 -9.18 1.54 15.35
C PHE A 94 -10.21 0.43 15.63
N THR A 95 -10.07 -0.33 16.73
CA THR A 95 -11.04 -1.40 17.08
C THR A 95 -12.34 -0.80 17.61
N SER A 96 -13.48 -1.36 17.22
CA SER A 96 -14.79 -0.88 17.67
C SER A 96 -15.07 -1.10 19.16
N ALA A 97 -14.43 -2.11 19.78
CA ALA A 97 -14.69 -2.45 21.18
C ALA A 97 -14.03 -1.47 22.16
N GLN A 98 -12.80 -1.03 21.87
CA GLN A 98 -11.97 -0.29 22.83
C GLN A 98 -10.87 0.57 22.18
N GLY A 99 -10.90 0.76 20.86
CA GLY A 99 -9.88 1.54 20.16
C GLY A 99 -10.01 3.03 20.47
N LEU A 100 -8.93 3.66 20.93
CA LEU A 100 -8.90 5.10 21.23
C LEU A 100 -9.33 5.96 20.04
N LEU A 101 -8.80 5.68 18.85
CA LEU A 101 -9.16 6.43 17.65
C LEU A 101 -10.58 6.13 17.18
N PHE A 102 -11.10 4.93 17.44
CA PHE A 102 -12.51 4.61 17.17
C PHE A 102 -13.47 5.48 17.98
N GLN A 103 -13.16 5.72 19.25
CA GLN A 103 -14.01 6.54 20.11
C GLN A 103 -13.88 8.03 19.82
N LEU A 104 -12.67 8.52 19.55
CA LEU A 104 -12.42 9.95 19.29
C LEU A 104 -12.78 10.37 17.86
N PHE A 105 -12.65 9.46 16.89
CA PHE A 105 -12.82 9.73 15.45
C PHE A 105 -13.63 8.61 14.78
N PRO A 106 -14.93 8.46 15.11
CA PRO A 106 -15.73 7.33 14.63
C PRO A 106 -15.86 7.30 13.10
N ASN A 107 -16.04 8.45 12.45
CA ASN A 107 -16.18 8.53 10.99
C ASN A 107 -14.89 8.11 10.27
N GLU A 108 -13.75 8.67 10.68
CA GLU A 108 -12.43 8.33 10.14
C GLU A 108 -12.10 6.86 10.41
N SER A 109 -12.52 6.34 11.56
CA SER A 109 -12.32 4.94 11.92
C SER A 109 -13.14 3.96 11.10
N ASP A 110 -14.36 4.33 10.73
CA ASP A 110 -15.17 3.55 9.79
C ASP A 110 -14.53 3.54 8.40
N ILE A 111 -14.05 4.68 7.91
CA ILE A 111 -13.30 4.77 6.64
C ILE A 111 -12.06 3.86 6.71
N PHE A 112 -11.26 3.95 7.79
CA PHE A 112 -10.07 3.12 7.98
C PHE A 112 -10.40 1.63 7.94
N ASN A 113 -11.41 1.19 8.71
CA ASN A 113 -11.79 -0.21 8.81
C ASN A 113 -12.37 -0.75 7.50
N ASN A 114 -13.18 0.05 6.80
CA ASN A 114 -13.71 -0.31 5.48
C ASN A 114 -12.60 -0.44 4.44
N SER A 115 -11.66 0.50 4.41
CA SER A 115 -10.49 0.47 3.53
C SER A 115 -9.59 -0.75 3.82
N ARG A 116 -9.34 -1.06 5.10
CA ARG A 116 -8.60 -2.27 5.50
C ARG A 116 -9.31 -3.56 5.08
N LYS A 117 -10.64 -3.61 5.22
CA LYS A 117 -11.46 -4.75 4.77
C LYS A 117 -11.41 -4.87 3.24
N ALA A 118 -11.50 -3.77 2.50
CA ALA A 118 -11.36 -3.76 1.05
C ALA A 118 -10.00 -4.28 0.60
N LEU A 119 -8.91 -3.87 1.27
CA LEU A 119 -7.56 -4.39 1.01
C LEU A 119 -7.47 -5.90 1.26
N ASN A 120 -7.95 -6.38 2.41
CA ASN A 120 -7.95 -7.81 2.71
C ASN A 120 -8.78 -8.61 1.70
N ASN A 121 -9.95 -8.10 1.30
CA ASN A 121 -10.78 -8.72 0.28
C ASN A 121 -10.07 -8.77 -1.08
N LEU A 122 -9.40 -7.69 -1.49
CA LEU A 122 -8.60 -7.64 -2.70
C LEU A 122 -7.49 -8.70 -2.65
N LEU A 123 -6.69 -8.71 -1.60
CA LEU A 123 -5.52 -9.57 -1.44
C LEU A 123 -5.90 -11.06 -1.39
N ASN A 124 -7.02 -11.40 -0.74
CA ASN A 124 -7.49 -12.79 -0.62
C ASN A 124 -8.28 -13.28 -1.85
N ARG A 125 -8.73 -12.38 -2.72
CA ARG A 125 -9.45 -12.76 -3.94
C ARG A 125 -8.52 -13.47 -4.92
N LYS A 126 -9.03 -14.49 -5.60
CA LYS A 126 -8.35 -15.10 -6.75
C LYS A 126 -8.08 -14.04 -7.82
N PRO A 127 -6.90 -14.04 -8.46
CA PRO A 127 -6.61 -13.08 -9.53
C PRO A 127 -7.66 -13.16 -10.63
N ARG A 128 -8.08 -11.99 -11.13
CA ARG A 128 -9.12 -11.87 -12.16
C ARG A 128 -8.79 -12.72 -13.39
N TYR A 129 -7.51 -12.84 -13.70
CA TYR A 129 -7.01 -13.70 -14.78
C TYR A 129 -6.17 -14.81 -14.18
N ASN A 130 -6.64 -16.04 -14.35
CA ASN A 130 -5.97 -17.23 -13.86
C ASN A 130 -4.83 -17.60 -14.82
N ILE A 131 -3.70 -16.89 -14.72
CA ILE A 131 -2.52 -17.22 -15.51
C ILE A 131 -1.98 -18.57 -15.03
N LYS A 132 -2.07 -19.57 -15.90
CA LYS A 132 -1.56 -20.93 -15.67
C LYS A 132 -0.31 -21.17 -16.50
N ARG A 133 0.72 -21.75 -15.89
CA ARG A 133 1.95 -22.15 -16.59
C ARG A 133 2.32 -23.58 -16.25
N LYS A 134 2.59 -24.38 -17.28
CA LYS A 134 3.25 -25.68 -17.09
C LYS A 134 4.75 -25.49 -17.15
N PHE A 135 5.45 -26.03 -16.17
CA PHE A 135 6.90 -26.14 -16.19
C PHE A 135 7.28 -27.55 -15.77
N ARG A 136 7.94 -28.28 -16.68
CA ARG A 136 8.14 -29.73 -16.57
C ARG A 136 6.78 -30.44 -16.43
N ASN A 137 6.54 -31.12 -15.31
CA ASN A 137 5.32 -31.89 -15.03
C ASN A 137 4.36 -31.19 -14.05
N GLU A 138 4.64 -29.95 -13.68
CA GLU A 138 3.86 -29.19 -12.70
C GLU A 138 3.13 -28.01 -13.37
N GLU A 139 1.89 -27.74 -12.95
CA GLU A 139 1.13 -26.55 -13.32
C GLU A 139 1.16 -25.53 -12.19
N TYR A 140 1.67 -24.34 -12.49
CA TYR A 140 1.77 -23.20 -11.59
C TYR A 140 0.64 -22.20 -11.89
N SER A 141 -0.01 -21.70 -10.85
CA SER A 141 -1.04 -20.66 -10.91
C SER A 141 -1.14 -19.95 -9.57
N PHE A 142 -1.73 -18.75 -9.54
CA PHE A 142 -1.89 -17.98 -8.30
C PHE A 142 -3.26 -18.25 -7.66
N LYS A 143 -3.25 -18.57 -6.37
CA LYS A 143 -4.44 -18.79 -5.53
C LYS A 143 -5.09 -17.47 -5.14
N SER A 144 -4.31 -16.41 -4.98
CA SER A 144 -4.78 -15.09 -4.56
C SER A 144 -3.93 -13.96 -5.15
N ASN A 145 -4.46 -12.73 -5.13
CA ASN A 145 -3.70 -11.53 -5.47
C ASN A 145 -2.51 -11.32 -4.53
N LEU A 146 -2.64 -11.71 -3.26
CA LEU A 146 -1.54 -11.71 -2.31
C LEU A 146 -0.40 -12.60 -2.79
N GLU A 147 -0.69 -13.84 -3.20
CA GLU A 147 0.35 -14.75 -3.67
C GLU A 147 1.04 -14.21 -4.94
N MET A 148 0.29 -13.56 -5.82
CA MET A 148 0.82 -12.93 -7.02
C MET A 148 1.74 -11.74 -6.69
N PHE A 149 1.30 -10.87 -5.79
CA PHE A 149 2.08 -9.75 -5.26
C PHE A 149 3.34 -10.22 -4.53
N GLU A 150 3.23 -11.21 -3.64
CA GLU A 150 4.38 -11.77 -2.90
C GLU A 150 5.37 -12.46 -3.84
N ASN A 151 4.89 -13.16 -4.87
CA ASN A 151 5.78 -13.75 -5.86
C ASN A 151 6.58 -12.70 -6.61
N PHE A 152 5.96 -11.57 -6.96
CA PHE A 152 6.65 -10.46 -7.59
C PHE A 152 7.64 -9.75 -6.64
N ALA A 153 7.18 -9.43 -5.43
CA ALA A 153 7.94 -8.67 -4.44
C ALA A 153 9.10 -9.46 -3.81
N TYR A 154 8.88 -10.75 -3.54
CA TYR A 154 9.77 -11.59 -2.72
C TYR A 154 10.26 -12.84 -3.44
N GLY A 155 9.71 -13.19 -4.60
CA GLY A 155 10.00 -14.46 -5.28
C GLY A 155 11.48 -14.76 -5.49
N GLY A 156 12.29 -13.73 -5.78
CA GLY A 156 13.74 -13.85 -5.95
C GLY A 156 14.56 -13.84 -4.65
N LEU A 157 13.96 -13.43 -3.52
CA LEU A 157 14.61 -13.35 -2.20
C LEU A 157 14.27 -14.55 -1.30
N ILE A 158 13.36 -15.43 -1.75
CA ILE A 158 12.96 -16.61 -0.99
C ILE A 158 14.06 -17.68 -1.09
N HIS A 159 15.10 -17.50 -0.30
CA HIS A 159 16.22 -18.43 -0.19
C HIS A 159 15.83 -19.75 0.51
N SER A 160 14.62 -19.86 1.07
CA SER A 160 14.21 -21.00 1.91
C SER A 160 13.07 -21.87 1.35
N ASN A 161 12.40 -21.48 0.25
CA ASN A 161 11.30 -22.29 -0.32
C ASN A 161 11.48 -22.49 -1.83
N ARG A 162 11.91 -23.71 -2.20
CA ARG A 162 12.17 -24.14 -3.58
C ARG A 162 10.94 -24.03 -4.48
N GLU A 163 9.74 -24.26 -3.95
CA GLU A 163 8.48 -24.14 -4.72
C GLU A 163 8.18 -22.68 -5.06
N LYS A 164 8.30 -21.77 -4.09
CA LYS A 164 8.10 -20.33 -4.32
C LYS A 164 9.14 -19.76 -5.28
N LEU A 165 10.40 -20.18 -5.15
CA LEU A 165 11.49 -19.79 -6.05
C LEU A 165 11.26 -20.33 -7.48
N ARG A 166 10.80 -21.58 -7.64
CA ARG A 166 10.40 -22.12 -8.96
C ARG A 166 9.27 -21.33 -9.56
N LYS A 167 8.22 -21.06 -8.80
CA LYS A 167 7.09 -20.24 -9.26
C LYS A 167 7.55 -18.85 -9.70
N TYR A 168 8.45 -18.23 -8.95
CA TYR A 168 9.09 -16.98 -9.36
C TYR A 168 9.81 -17.12 -10.71
N PHE A 169 10.71 -18.11 -10.87
CA PHE A 169 11.40 -18.36 -12.15
C PHE A 169 10.41 -18.56 -13.30
N VAL A 170 9.38 -19.36 -13.07
CA VAL A 170 8.34 -19.68 -14.06
C VAL A 170 7.62 -18.44 -14.53
N PHE A 171 7.40 -17.43 -13.69
CA PHE A 171 6.67 -16.22 -14.07
C PHE A 171 7.55 -15.00 -14.39
N ASN A 172 8.77 -14.90 -13.84
CA ASN A 172 9.59 -13.68 -13.87
C ASN A 172 10.89 -13.77 -14.68
N LEU A 173 11.48 -14.95 -14.92
CA LEU A 173 12.88 -15.04 -15.41
C LEU A 173 13.08 -15.61 -16.83
N ASN A 174 12.01 -15.79 -17.61
CA ASN A 174 12.10 -16.20 -19.02
C ASN A 174 11.37 -15.21 -19.94
N VAL A 175 11.86 -13.96 -19.99
CA VAL A 175 11.15 -12.83 -20.62
C VAL A 175 11.23 -12.84 -22.16
N LYS A 176 12.20 -13.55 -22.77
CA LYS A 176 12.56 -13.34 -24.19
C LYS A 176 12.43 -14.55 -25.14
N GLU A 177 11.82 -15.67 -24.76
CA GLU A 177 11.71 -16.85 -25.65
C GLU A 177 10.28 -17.45 -25.78
N GLY A 178 9.83 -17.64 -27.03
CA GLY A 178 8.63 -18.41 -27.38
C GLY A 178 7.31 -17.86 -26.80
N LYS A 179 6.39 -18.75 -26.36
CA LYS A 179 5.11 -18.38 -25.70
C LYS A 179 5.31 -17.53 -24.43
N MET A 180 6.54 -17.41 -23.94
CA MET A 180 6.83 -16.65 -22.72
C MET A 180 6.78 -15.14 -22.91
N ALA A 181 7.07 -14.64 -24.12
CA ALA A 181 7.03 -13.21 -24.47
C ALA A 181 5.63 -12.58 -24.32
N LEU A 182 4.56 -13.36 -24.46
CA LEU A 182 3.17 -12.86 -24.38
C LEU A 182 2.61 -12.81 -22.95
N ILE A 183 3.09 -13.67 -22.07
CA ILE A 183 2.50 -13.88 -20.75
C ILE A 183 3.19 -13.01 -19.69
N TYR A 184 4.48 -12.70 -19.83
CA TYR A 184 5.16 -11.79 -18.90
C TYR A 184 4.53 -10.39 -18.88
N PRO A 185 4.21 -9.75 -20.02
CA PRO A 185 3.47 -8.48 -20.04
C PRO A 185 2.11 -8.57 -19.36
N GLN A 186 1.36 -9.66 -19.58
CA GLN A 186 0.08 -9.89 -18.92
C GLN A 186 0.24 -10.02 -17.40
N TYR A 187 1.20 -10.83 -16.94
CA TYR A 187 1.54 -10.99 -15.52
C TYR A 187 1.90 -9.64 -14.88
N ARG A 188 2.78 -8.87 -15.52
CA ARG A 188 3.22 -7.54 -15.05
C ARG A 188 2.06 -6.54 -15.01
N PHE A 189 1.22 -6.50 -16.04
CA PHE A 189 0.04 -5.64 -16.07
C PHE A 189 -0.90 -5.91 -14.87
N TYR A 190 -1.13 -7.17 -14.51
CA TYR A 190 -1.98 -7.47 -13.35
C TYR A 190 -1.33 -7.10 -12.03
N ILE A 191 -0.03 -7.27 -11.88
CA ILE A 191 0.69 -6.79 -10.70
C ILE A 191 0.53 -5.29 -10.57
N ILE A 192 0.73 -4.54 -11.66
CA ILE A 192 0.55 -3.08 -11.67
C ILE A 192 -0.87 -2.73 -11.21
N ASN A 193 -1.90 -3.39 -11.72
CA ASN A 193 -3.29 -3.15 -11.28
C ASN A 193 -3.50 -3.44 -9.78
N ILE A 194 -2.94 -4.53 -9.27
CA ILE A 194 -2.98 -4.85 -7.83
C ILE A 194 -2.31 -3.72 -7.03
N LEU A 195 -1.10 -3.32 -7.44
CA LEU A 195 -0.33 -2.26 -6.78
C LEU A 195 -1.07 -0.91 -6.80
N LEU A 196 -1.70 -0.55 -7.92
CA LEU A 196 -2.50 0.68 -8.03
C LEU A 196 -3.72 0.66 -7.11
N THR A 197 -4.37 -0.50 -6.98
CA THR A 197 -5.51 -0.63 -6.07
C THR A 197 -5.06 -0.53 -4.61
N ILE A 198 -3.96 -1.18 -4.23
CA ILE A 198 -3.39 -1.08 -2.88
C ILE A 198 -2.98 0.37 -2.60
N LEU A 199 -2.33 1.03 -3.56
CA LEU A 199 -1.93 2.42 -3.46
C LEU A 199 -3.11 3.35 -3.24
N SER A 200 -4.18 3.18 -4.01
CA SER A 200 -5.40 3.97 -3.87
C SER A 200 -5.98 3.84 -2.47
N ILE A 201 -5.99 2.63 -1.90
CA ILE A 201 -6.46 2.38 -0.54
C ILE A 201 -5.56 3.06 0.50
N ILE A 202 -4.23 2.92 0.40
CA ILE A 202 -3.29 3.55 1.34
C ILE A 202 -3.39 5.08 1.26
N ASP A 203 -3.49 5.63 0.06
CA ASP A 203 -3.63 7.05 -0.18
C ASP A 203 -4.94 7.62 0.40
N GLN A 204 -6.05 6.89 0.24
CA GLN A 204 -7.33 7.24 0.88
C GLN A 204 -7.23 7.22 2.40
N ILE A 205 -6.59 6.20 2.99
CA ILE A 205 -6.36 6.15 4.44
C ILE A 205 -5.52 7.36 4.89
N SER A 206 -4.43 7.66 4.18
CA SER A 206 -3.57 8.79 4.53
C SER A 206 -4.34 10.12 4.52
N THR A 207 -5.05 10.43 3.45
CA THR A 207 -5.71 11.74 3.26
C THR A 207 -7.00 11.87 4.06
N LEU A 208 -7.84 10.83 4.07
CA LEU A 208 -9.20 10.93 4.64
C LEU A 208 -9.26 10.58 6.12
N VAL A 209 -8.23 9.91 6.66
CA VAL A 209 -8.19 9.42 8.05
C VAL A 209 -6.98 10.03 8.78
N ILE A 210 -5.77 9.67 8.37
CA ILE A 210 -4.56 9.95 9.14
C ILE A 210 -4.28 11.45 9.21
N GLU A 211 -4.31 12.15 8.08
CA GLU A 211 -4.11 13.60 8.00
C GLU A 211 -5.14 14.35 8.84
N LYS A 212 -6.42 13.97 8.77
CA LYS A 212 -7.47 14.59 9.59
C LYS A 212 -7.24 14.41 11.09
N ILE A 213 -6.86 13.20 11.50
CA ILE A 213 -6.57 12.91 12.91
C ILE A 213 -5.37 13.73 13.38
N ILE A 214 -4.28 13.76 12.60
CA ILE A 214 -3.09 14.56 12.90
C ILE A 214 -3.46 16.04 13.06
N SER A 215 -4.20 16.61 12.11
CA SER A 215 -4.63 18.02 12.18
C SER A 215 -5.49 18.29 13.42
N LYS A 216 -6.37 17.37 13.81
CA LYS A 216 -7.19 17.53 15.02
C LYS A 216 -6.39 17.41 16.32
N ILE A 217 -5.37 16.56 16.36
CA ILE A 217 -4.45 16.49 17.49
C ILE A 217 -3.64 17.78 17.58
N LEU A 218 -3.16 18.31 16.44
CA LEU A 218 -2.46 19.58 16.36
C LEU A 218 -3.34 20.74 16.90
N ASP A 219 -4.57 20.87 16.39
CA ASP A 219 -5.54 21.87 16.85
C ASP A 219 -5.74 21.79 18.37
N TYR A 220 -5.92 20.58 18.91
CA TYR A 220 -6.09 20.36 20.35
C TYR A 220 -4.90 20.88 21.17
N HIS A 221 -3.66 20.58 20.73
CA HIS A 221 -2.48 21.07 21.44
C HIS A 221 -2.33 22.60 21.32
N MET A 222 -2.63 23.19 20.16
CA MET A 222 -2.59 24.64 19.99
C MET A 222 -3.61 25.34 20.89
N ASP A 223 -4.86 24.87 20.90
CA ASP A 223 -5.95 25.44 21.70
C ASP A 223 -5.66 25.32 23.20
N LYS A 224 -5.19 24.14 23.66
CA LYS A 224 -4.81 23.95 25.07
C LYS A 224 -3.61 24.77 25.48
N GLY A 225 -2.63 24.96 24.59
CA GLY A 225 -1.53 25.89 24.81
C GLY A 225 -2.04 27.31 25.05
N ASN A 226 -2.94 27.80 24.19
CA ASN A 226 -3.51 29.15 24.28
C ASN A 226 -4.36 29.35 25.55
N GLU A 227 -5.19 28.38 25.92
CA GLU A 227 -5.99 28.41 27.15
C GLU A 227 -5.11 28.51 28.40
N LEU A 228 -4.00 27.77 28.43
CA LEU A 228 -3.12 27.67 29.60
C LEU A 228 -2.06 28.78 29.66
N PHE A 229 -1.83 29.52 28.58
CA PHE A 229 -0.72 30.48 28.46
C PHE A 229 -0.66 31.50 29.62
N HIS A 230 -1.83 31.98 30.05
CA HIS A 230 -1.94 32.98 31.12
C HIS A 230 -2.09 32.38 32.53
N SER A 231 -2.31 31.08 32.66
CA SER A 231 -2.61 30.42 33.95
C SER A 231 -1.56 29.41 34.39
N ASP A 232 -0.95 28.69 33.46
CA ASP A 232 0.09 27.67 33.71
C ASP A 232 1.04 27.60 32.49
N THR A 233 2.01 28.53 32.45
CA THR A 233 2.92 28.70 31.31
C THR A 233 3.77 27.45 31.04
N ASN A 234 4.11 26.66 32.06
CA ASN A 234 4.88 25.43 31.88
C ASN A 234 4.06 24.36 31.14
N LYS A 235 2.79 24.18 31.50
CA LYS A 235 1.91 23.27 30.77
C LYS A 235 1.58 23.79 29.38
N ALA A 236 1.35 25.09 29.23
CA ALA A 236 1.15 25.72 27.92
C ALA A 236 2.32 25.41 26.96
N ASN A 237 3.56 25.59 27.41
CA ASN A 237 4.76 25.27 26.63
C ASN A 237 4.85 23.78 26.27
N THR A 238 4.39 22.88 27.14
CA THR A 238 4.36 21.44 26.83
C THR A 238 3.41 21.15 25.66
N HIS A 239 2.24 21.79 25.64
CA HIS A 239 1.30 21.66 24.54
C HIS A 239 1.84 22.29 23.24
N TYR A 240 2.44 23.48 23.30
CA TYR A 240 3.07 24.09 22.11
C TYR A 240 4.22 23.26 21.55
N ASN A 241 5.08 22.68 22.39
CA ASN A 241 6.14 21.79 21.93
C ASN A 241 5.58 20.54 21.24
N SER A 242 4.48 19.99 21.76
CA SER A 242 3.79 18.87 21.12
C SER A 242 3.21 19.26 19.75
N ALA A 243 2.61 20.45 19.64
CA ALA A 243 2.12 20.98 18.37
C ALA A 243 3.26 21.19 17.35
N LEU A 244 4.38 21.77 17.79
CA LEU A 244 5.59 21.95 16.97
C LEU A 244 6.21 20.63 16.52
N TYR A 245 6.12 19.57 17.33
CA TYR A 245 6.59 18.24 16.95
C TYR A 245 5.75 17.62 15.83
N ILE A 246 4.44 17.89 15.83
CA ILE A 246 3.47 17.35 14.89
C ILE A 246 3.51 18.09 13.54
N ALA A 247 3.71 19.41 13.56
CA ALA A 247 3.77 20.29 12.38
C ALA A 247 5.02 20.04 11.51
#